data_AF-G4ZT82-F1
#
_entry.id   AF-G4ZT82-F1
#
_cell.length_a   1.000
_cell.length_b   1.000
_cell.length_c   1.000
_cell.angle_alpha   90.00
_cell.angle_beta   90.00
_cell.angle_gamma   90.00
#
_symmetry.space_group_name_H-M   'P 1'
#
loop_
_entity.id
_entity.type
_entity.pdbx_description
1 polymer ?
#
loop_
_entity_poly.entity_id
_entity_poly.type
_entity_poly.pdbx_seq_one_letter_code
_entity_poly.pdbx_strand_id
1 'polypeptide(L)'
;MFDGWTHAGVHYVALYAVCEADGEVRARLLGLSPLTDGSQTADAHVEMFKKVLEVYNKTLDMVGFLVGDNCNTNLSIATKMGVPLVGCASHRLNLAVKKFLAPYEPLL
;
A
#
# COMPACT_ATOMS: atom_id res chain seq x y z
N MET A 1 -2.22 -5.01 3.63
CA MET A 1 -1.04 -4.69 2.78
C MET A 1 -1.55 -4.15 1.46
N PHE A 2 -0.89 -3.15 0.88
CA PHE A 2 -1.30 -2.61 -0.42
C PHE A 2 -0.09 -2.21 -1.25
N ASP A 3 -0.28 -2.14 -2.56
CA ASP A 3 0.73 -1.66 -3.50
C ASP A 3 0.06 -0.85 -4.61
N GLY A 4 0.78 0.13 -5.14
CA GLY A 4 0.32 1.02 -6.18
C GLY A 4 1.33 1.11 -7.31
N TRP A 5 0.89 0.92 -8.56
CA TRP A 5 1.76 1.01 -9.73
C TRP A 5 1.04 1.65 -10.91
N THR A 6 1.82 2.25 -11.81
CA THR A 6 1.28 2.89 -13.01
C THR A 6 1.63 2.04 -14.24
N HIS A 7 0.64 1.74 -15.06
CA HIS A 7 0.81 1.04 -16.33
C HIS A 7 -0.07 1.67 -17.42
N ALA A 8 0.51 1.96 -18.57
CA ALA A 8 -0.18 2.55 -19.73
C ALA A 8 -1.03 3.80 -19.39
N GLY A 9 -0.50 4.68 -18.52
CA GLY A 9 -1.18 5.92 -18.11
C GLY A 9 -2.26 5.76 -17.04
N VAL A 10 -2.48 4.54 -16.55
CA VAL A 10 -3.47 4.24 -15.50
C VAL A 10 -2.74 3.84 -14.22
N HIS A 11 -3.12 4.44 -13.09
CA HIS A 11 -2.61 4.07 -11.79
C HIS A 11 -3.53 3.02 -11.16
N TYR A 12 -2.96 1.87 -10.81
CA TYR A 12 -3.64 0.74 -10.19
C TYR A 12 -3.24 0.63 -8.73
N VAL A 13 -4.19 0.22 -7.91
CA VAL A 13 -3.95 -0.11 -6.51
C VAL A 13 -4.46 -1.52 -6.26
N ALA A 14 -3.64 -2.33 -5.61
CA ALA A 14 -4.02 -3.64 -5.09
C ALA A 14 -4.05 -3.60 -3.57
N LEU A 15 -5.12 -4.14 -2.98
CA LEU A 15 -5.31 -4.26 -1.55
C LEU A 15 -5.38 -5.74 -1.15
N TYR A 16 -4.57 -6.12 -0.17
CA TYR A 16 -4.49 -7.47 0.39
C TYR A 16 -4.87 -7.47 1.87
N ALA A 17 -5.71 -8.43 2.28
CA ALA A 17 -5.84 -8.85 3.67
C ALA A 17 -4.68 -9.79 3.99
N VAL A 18 -3.98 -9.51 5.08
CA VAL A 18 -2.95 -10.40 5.62
C VAL A 18 -3.33 -10.67 7.06
N CYS A 19 -3.65 -11.92 7.37
CA CYS A 19 -4.02 -12.35 8.72
C CYS A 19 -3.35 -13.67 9.05
N GLU A 20 -3.17 -13.92 10.34
CA GLU A 20 -2.82 -15.23 10.85
C GLU A 20 -4.11 -16.00 11.16
N ALA A 21 -4.16 -17.25 10.74
CA ALA A 21 -5.22 -18.19 11.09
C ALA A 21 -4.64 -19.60 11.21
N ASP A 22 -4.88 -20.25 12.34
CA ASP A 22 -4.46 -21.62 12.64
C ASP A 22 -2.92 -21.82 12.64
N GLY A 23 -2.17 -20.79 13.03
CA GLY A 23 -0.70 -20.76 13.00
C GLY A 23 -0.12 -20.39 11.64
N GLU A 24 -0.94 -20.15 10.61
CA GLU A 24 -0.51 -19.83 9.26
C GLU A 24 -0.84 -18.39 8.85
N VAL A 25 0.15 -17.71 8.27
CA VAL A 25 -0.07 -16.39 7.65
C VAL A 25 -0.72 -16.58 6.29
N ARG A 26 -1.91 -16.01 6.12
CA ARG A 26 -2.67 -16.03 4.87
C ARG A 26 -2.72 -14.62 4.28
N ALA A 27 -2.33 -14.50 3.02
CA ALA A 27 -2.49 -13.28 2.22
C ALA A 27 -3.56 -13.50 1.15
N ARG A 28 -4.59 -12.64 1.12
CA ARG A 28 -5.69 -12.69 0.16
C ARG A 28 -5.84 -11.34 -0.53
N LEU A 29 -5.85 -11.34 -1.86
CA LEU A 29 -6.19 -10.14 -2.63
C LEU A 29 -7.67 -9.82 -2.41
N LEU A 30 -7.96 -8.66 -1.84
CA LEU A 30 -9.32 -8.17 -1.63
C LEU A 30 -9.84 -7.41 -2.85
N GLY A 31 -8.98 -6.62 -3.49
CA GLY A 31 -9.36 -5.82 -4.64
C GLY A 31 -8.16 -5.32 -5.41
N LEU A 32 -8.37 -5.15 -6.72
CA LEU A 32 -7.45 -4.50 -7.65
C LEU A 32 -8.29 -3.57 -8.51
N SER A 33 -8.02 -2.28 -8.44
CA SER A 33 -8.78 -1.28 -9.19
C SER A 33 -7.86 -0.20 -9.74
N PRO A 34 -8.15 0.32 -10.94
CA PRO A 34 -7.62 1.62 -11.34
C PRO A 34 -8.18 2.73 -10.43
N LEU A 35 -7.37 3.75 -10.15
CA LEU A 35 -7.81 5.03 -9.62
C LEU A 35 -8.18 5.93 -10.80
N THR A 36 -9.47 5.90 -11.17
CA THR A 36 -10.00 6.42 -12.45
C THR A 36 -10.15 7.94 -12.52
N ASP A 37 -10.06 8.66 -11.39
CA ASP A 37 -10.18 10.13 -11.35
C ASP A 37 -8.84 10.84 -11.59
N GLY A 38 -7.75 10.09 -11.83
CA GLY A 38 -6.39 10.62 -11.98
C GLY A 38 -5.80 11.16 -10.67
N SER A 39 -6.55 11.13 -9.57
CA SER A 39 -6.12 11.63 -8.28
C SER A 39 -5.49 10.48 -7.48
N GLN A 40 -4.16 10.44 -7.44
CA GLN A 40 -3.40 9.54 -6.55
C GLN A 40 -3.40 10.06 -5.12
N THR A 41 -4.48 10.73 -4.72
CA THR A 41 -4.61 11.40 -3.43
C THR A 41 -4.83 10.37 -2.33
N ALA A 42 -4.44 10.71 -1.11
CA ALA A 42 -4.73 9.87 0.04
C ALA A 42 -6.24 9.64 0.21
N ASP A 43 -7.08 10.63 -0.08
CA ASP A 43 -8.54 10.51 0.03
C ASP A 43 -9.11 9.48 -0.96
N ALA A 44 -8.66 9.50 -2.22
CA ALA A 44 -9.12 8.54 -3.21
C ALA A 44 -8.76 7.10 -2.83
N HIS A 45 -7.56 6.89 -2.27
CA HIS A 45 -7.15 5.58 -1.74
C HIS A 45 -8.00 5.16 -0.53
N VAL A 46 -8.25 6.07 0.42
CA VAL A 46 -9.07 5.78 1.61
C VAL A 46 -10.49 5.37 1.21
N GLU A 47 -11.11 6.10 0.28
CA GLU A 47 -12.44 5.77 -0.21
C GLU A 47 -12.47 4.44 -0.97
N MET A 48 -11.44 4.13 -1.76
CA MET A 48 -11.28 2.81 -2.37
C MET A 48 -11.18 1.72 -1.30
N PHE A 49 -10.37 1.90 -0.26
CA PHE A 49 -10.16 0.88 0.76
C PHE A 49 -11.44 0.60 1.54
N LYS A 50 -12.20 1.64 1.91
CA LYS A 50 -13.51 1.49 2.56
C LYS A 50 -14.48 0.68 1.70
N LYS A 51 -14.60 1.00 0.40
CA LYS A 51 -15.46 0.27 -0.53
C LYS A 51 -15.04 -1.20 -0.66
N VAL A 52 -13.74 -1.47 -0.74
CA VAL A 52 -13.25 -2.86 -0.79
C VAL A 52 -13.58 -3.59 0.50
N LEU A 53 -13.39 -2.99 1.68
CA LEU A 53 -13.75 -3.61 2.96
C LEU A 53 -15.25 -3.88 3.08
N GLU A 54 -16.09 -2.96 2.61
CA GLU A 54 -17.55 -3.08 2.62
C GLU A 54 -18.02 -4.31 1.81
N VAL A 55 -17.42 -4.59 0.65
CA VAL A 55 -17.72 -5.79 -0.16
C VAL A 55 -17.56 -7.10 0.63
N TYR A 56 -16.66 -7.13 1.62
CA TYR A 56 -16.40 -8.31 2.46
C TYR A 56 -17.06 -8.21 3.84
N ASN A 57 -17.99 -7.27 4.05
CA ASN A 57 -18.60 -6.97 5.35
C ASN A 57 -17.56 -6.73 6.45
N LYS A 58 -16.50 -5.98 6.10
CA LYS A 58 -15.44 -5.56 7.02
C LYS A 58 -15.50 -4.06 7.24
N THR A 59 -15.03 -3.67 8.40
CA THR A 59 -15.00 -2.29 8.88
C THR A 59 -13.56 -1.87 9.19
N LEU A 60 -13.32 -0.57 9.33
CA LEU A 60 -11.97 -0.05 9.59
C LEU A 60 -11.40 -0.51 10.94
N ASP A 61 -12.26 -0.73 11.95
CA ASP A 61 -11.87 -1.28 13.25
C ASP A 61 -11.30 -2.70 13.19
N MET A 62 -11.56 -3.44 12.09
CA MET A 62 -10.96 -4.75 11.86
C MET A 62 -9.57 -4.68 11.21
N VAL A 63 -9.12 -3.48 10.82
CA VAL A 63 -7.81 -3.27 10.20
C VAL A 63 -6.79 -2.96 11.29
N GLY A 64 -5.92 -3.92 11.60
CA GLY A 64 -4.89 -3.74 12.63
C GLY A 64 -3.78 -2.75 12.24
N PHE A 65 -3.34 -2.78 10.98
CA PHE A 65 -2.35 -1.85 10.43
C PHE A 65 -2.30 -1.95 8.89
N LEU A 66 -1.73 -0.93 8.27
CA LEU A 66 -1.40 -0.93 6.85
C LEU A 66 0.06 -1.32 6.63
N VAL A 67 0.33 -1.94 5.49
CA VAL A 67 1.70 -2.24 5.02
C VAL A 67 1.80 -1.71 3.60
N GLY A 68 2.77 -0.84 3.36
CA GLY A 68 3.02 -0.17 2.09
C GLY A 68 4.36 0.56 2.13
N ASP A 69 4.74 1.23 1.04
CA ASP A 69 5.95 2.05 1.07
C ASP A 69 5.86 3.19 2.13
N ASN A 70 7.02 3.71 2.53
CA ASN A 70 7.11 4.79 3.52
C ASN A 70 6.99 6.19 2.88
N CYS A 71 6.12 6.36 1.89
CA CYS A 71 5.90 7.67 1.29
C CYS A 71 4.90 8.52 2.10
N ASN A 72 4.94 9.84 1.91
CA ASN A 72 4.03 10.79 2.57
C ASN A 72 2.54 10.49 2.27
N THR A 73 2.23 10.01 1.06
CA THR A 73 0.86 9.64 0.69
C THR A 73 0.37 8.48 1.53
N ASN A 74 1.18 7.43 1.69
CA ASN A 74 0.83 6.25 2.49
C ASN A 74 0.72 6.57 3.98
N LEU A 75 1.58 7.44 4.49
CA LEU A 75 1.44 7.98 5.84
C LEU A 75 0.13 8.75 6.03
N SER A 76 -0.25 9.57 5.04
CA SER A 76 -1.52 10.30 5.04
C SER A 76 -2.72 9.35 5.00
N ILE A 77 -2.68 8.30 4.18
CA ILE A 77 -3.72 7.26 4.12
C ILE A 77 -3.91 6.61 5.49
N ALA A 78 -2.82 6.13 6.10
CA ALA A 78 -2.85 5.49 7.42
C ALA A 78 -3.40 6.43 8.50
N THR A 79 -2.98 7.69 8.48
CA THR A 79 -3.46 8.72 9.41
C THR A 79 -4.96 8.96 9.27
N LYS A 80 -5.46 9.07 8.03
CA LYS A 80 -6.89 9.27 7.73
C LYS A 80 -7.74 8.05 8.07
N MET A 81 -7.19 6.84 7.98
CA MET A 81 -7.85 5.61 8.40
C MET A 81 -7.75 5.36 9.91
N GLY A 82 -6.93 6.11 10.63
CA GLY A 82 -6.73 5.93 12.07
C GLY A 82 -5.98 4.65 12.44
N VAL A 83 -5.15 4.12 11.54
CA VAL A 83 -4.42 2.85 11.73
C VAL A 83 -2.91 3.03 11.56
N PRO A 84 -2.06 2.24 12.23
CA PRO A 84 -0.61 2.31 12.05
C PRO A 84 -0.17 1.96 10.62
N LEU A 85 0.96 2.54 10.17
CA LEU A 85 1.65 2.16 8.94
C LEU A 85 2.95 1.42 9.26
N VAL A 86 3.09 0.22 8.70
CA VAL A 86 4.34 -0.54 8.71
C VAL A 86 5.01 -0.40 7.35
N GLY A 87 6.19 0.20 7.36
CA GLY A 87 6.95 0.45 6.14
C GLY A 87 7.43 -0.80 5.42
N CYS A 88 7.35 -0.76 4.11
CA CYS A 88 7.80 -1.82 3.21
C CYS A 88 9.32 -2.04 3.31
N ALA A 89 9.70 -3.28 3.65
CA ALA A 89 11.10 -3.67 3.79
C ALA A 89 11.86 -3.61 2.45
N SER A 90 11.22 -3.98 1.33
CA SER A 90 11.84 -3.91 0.01
C SER A 90 12.10 -2.46 -0.42
N HIS A 91 11.19 -1.53 -0.09
CA HIS A 91 11.42 -0.11 -0.33
C HIS A 91 12.61 0.42 0.48
N ARG A 92 12.71 0.06 1.77
CA ARG A 92 13.87 0.41 2.60
C ARG A 92 15.17 -0.15 2.04
N LEU A 93 15.16 -1.40 1.57
CA LEU A 93 16.31 -2.03 0.94
C LEU A 93 16.71 -1.30 -0.35
N ASN A 94 15.73 -0.97 -1.21
CA ASN A 94 15.97 -0.21 -2.43
C ASN A 94 16.61 1.16 -2.14
N LEU A 95 16.15 1.87 -1.11
CA LEU A 95 16.77 3.13 -0.68
C LEU A 95 18.22 2.92 -0.20
N ALA A 96 18.49 1.86 0.55
CA ALA A 96 19.84 1.53 0.99
C ALA A 96 20.77 1.20 -0.20
N VAL A 97 20.29 0.42 -1.16
CA VAL A 97 21.03 0.07 -2.38
C VAL A 97 21.31 1.32 -3.23
N LYS A 98 20.31 2.18 -3.45
CA LYS A 98 20.51 3.45 -4.17
C LYS A 98 21.57 4.31 -3.50
N LYS A 99 21.55 4.42 -2.17
CA LYS A 99 22.56 5.17 -1.41
C LYS A 99 23.96 4.57 -1.54
N PHE A 100 24.06 3.24 -1.53
CA PHE A 100 25.32 2.52 -1.72
C PHE A 100 25.89 2.70 -3.14
N LEU A 101 25.03 2.71 -4.15
CA LEU A 101 25.40 2.85 -5.55
C LEU A 101 25.65 4.30 -6.00
N ALA A 102 25.22 5.31 -5.24
CA ALA A 102 25.36 6.72 -5.61
C ALA A 102 26.79 7.15 -6.04
N PRO A 103 27.88 6.67 -5.42
CA PRO A 103 29.24 6.99 -5.89
C PRO A 103 29.62 6.35 -7.24
N TYR A 104 28.89 5.31 -7.66
CA TYR A 104 29.16 4.53 -8.87
C TYR A 104 28.23 4.88 -10.03
N GLU A 105 27.29 5.81 -9.86
CA GLU A 105 26.41 6.28 -10.95
C GLU A 105 27.18 6.71 -12.23
N PRO A 106 28.37 7.35 -12.16
CA PRO A 106 29.13 7.69 -13.37
C PRO A 106 29.65 6.49 -14.18
N LEU A 107 29.60 5.28 -13.61
CA LEU A 107 30.11 4.04 -14.22
C LEU A 107 28.98 3.12 -14.74
N LEU A 108 27.72 3.49 -14.51
CA LEU A 108 26.51 2.75 -14.88
C LEU A 108 25.82 3.41 -16.07
#